data_AF-A0A2J8JAY1-F1
#
_entry.id   AF-A0A2J8JAY1-F1
#
_cell.length_a   1.000
_cell.length_b   1.000
_cell.length_c   1.000
_cell.angle_alpha   90.00
_cell.angle_beta   90.00
_cell.angle_gamma   90.00
#
_symmetry.space_group_name_H-M   'P 1'
#
loop_
_entity.id
_entity.type
_entity.pdbx_description
1 polymer ?
#
loop_
_entity_poly.entity_id
_entity_poly.type
_entity_poly.pdbx_seq_one_letter_code
_entity_poly.pdbx_strand_id
1 'polypeptide(L)'
;MERGGCTLTATYAHPRPTPTNFLPAISTMASSYRDRFPHSNLTHSLSLPWRPSTYYKVASNSPSVAPYCTRSQRVSENTMLPFVSNRTTFFTRYTPDDWYRSNLTNYQESNTSRHNSEKLRVDTSRLIQDKYQQTRKTHADTTQNLGERVNDIGFWKSEIIHELDEMIGETNALTDVKKRLERALMETEAPLQVARECLFHREKRMGIDLVHDEVEAQLLTEVDTILCCQERMKLHLDKAIAQLAADRASQHELEKDLSDKQMAYRIDDKCHHLRNTSDGVGYFRGVERVDATVSVPESWAKFTDDNILRSQSERAASAKLRDDIENLLVVTANEMWNQFNKVNLSFTNRIAETADAKNKIQTHLAK
;
A
#
# COMPACT_ATOMS: atom_id res chain seq x y z
N MET A 1 60.31 1.13 -41.32
CA MET A 1 58.96 0.59 -41.57
C MET A 1 58.34 0.32 -40.21
N GLU A 2 57.64 1.32 -39.70
CA GLU A 2 56.99 1.31 -38.39
C GLU A 2 55.77 0.39 -38.41
N ARG A 3 55.54 -0.34 -37.32
CA ARG A 3 54.21 -0.45 -36.70
C ARG A 3 54.39 -0.54 -35.18
N GLY A 4 53.94 0.53 -34.51
CA GLY A 4 53.98 0.67 -33.06
C GLY A 4 52.90 -0.16 -32.36
N GLY A 5 53.28 -0.76 -31.24
CA GLY A 5 52.37 -1.28 -30.21
C GLY A 5 52.55 -0.42 -28.96
N CYS A 6 51.52 0.35 -28.63
CA CYS A 6 51.49 1.25 -27.48
C CYS A 6 50.98 0.47 -26.25
N THR A 7 51.77 0.37 -25.19
CA THR A 7 51.34 -0.15 -23.88
C THR A 7 50.89 1.01 -23.01
N LEU A 8 49.57 1.17 -22.85
CA LEU A 8 48.98 2.09 -21.86
C LEU A 8 48.73 1.33 -20.55
N THR A 9 49.37 1.80 -19.50
CA THR A 9 49.09 1.48 -18.09
C THR A 9 47.69 1.94 -17.70
N ALA A 10 46.83 1.02 -17.27
CA ALA A 10 45.51 1.33 -16.74
C ALA A 10 45.60 1.67 -15.25
N THR A 11 45.36 2.93 -14.90
CA THR A 11 45.15 3.38 -13.52
C THR A 11 43.73 3.02 -13.10
N TYR A 12 43.57 2.13 -12.12
CA TYR A 12 42.28 1.87 -11.49
C TYR A 12 41.87 3.08 -10.64
N ALA A 13 40.90 3.86 -11.13
CA ALA A 13 40.17 4.84 -10.33
C ALA A 13 38.88 4.20 -9.80
N HIS A 14 38.76 4.11 -8.48
CA HIS A 14 37.51 3.73 -7.81
C HIS A 14 36.44 4.80 -8.03
N PRO A 15 35.20 4.45 -8.44
CA PRO A 15 34.09 5.39 -8.38
C PRO A 15 33.64 5.59 -6.92
N ARG A 16 33.39 6.85 -6.55
CA ARG A 16 32.73 7.26 -5.30
C ARG A 16 31.31 6.67 -5.18
N PRO A 17 30.82 6.39 -3.97
CA PRO A 17 29.44 5.94 -3.77
C PRO A 17 28.46 7.07 -4.06
N THR A 18 27.52 6.82 -4.98
CA THR A 18 26.35 7.66 -5.22
C THR A 18 25.26 7.37 -4.17
N PRO A 19 24.52 8.40 -3.71
CA PRO A 19 23.45 8.20 -2.73
C PRO A 19 22.29 7.41 -3.36
N THR A 20 21.81 6.42 -2.60
CA THR A 20 20.56 5.71 -2.82
C THR A 20 19.39 6.67 -2.57
N ASN A 21 18.71 7.11 -3.62
CA ASN A 21 17.32 7.57 -3.60
C ASN A 21 16.92 8.03 -5.00
N PHE A 22 16.46 7.09 -5.82
CA PHE A 22 15.61 7.41 -6.96
C PHE A 22 14.61 6.27 -7.12
N LEU A 23 13.47 6.39 -6.42
CA LEU A 23 12.25 5.73 -6.89
C LEU A 23 11.87 6.36 -8.24
N PRO A 24 11.37 5.56 -9.21
CA PRO A 24 10.96 6.09 -10.50
C PRO A 24 9.81 7.11 -10.31
N ALA A 25 9.83 8.17 -11.10
CA ALA A 25 8.77 9.17 -11.07
C ALA A 25 7.41 8.52 -11.40
N ILE A 26 6.41 8.74 -10.54
CA ILE A 26 5.01 8.25 -10.62
C ILE A 26 4.34 8.52 -11.99
N SER A 27 4.91 9.40 -12.81
CA SER A 27 4.45 9.77 -14.15
C SER A 27 4.40 8.61 -15.16
N THR A 28 5.23 7.57 -15.03
CA THR A 28 5.21 6.44 -15.98
C THR A 28 4.02 5.48 -15.77
N MET A 29 3.38 5.48 -14.60
CA MET A 29 2.20 4.64 -14.35
C MET A 29 0.90 5.21 -14.93
N ALA A 30 0.87 6.47 -15.36
CA ALA A 30 -0.35 7.10 -15.89
C ALA A 30 -0.81 6.54 -17.26
N SER A 31 0.05 5.78 -17.96
CA SER A 31 -0.24 5.28 -19.31
C SER A 31 -0.97 3.93 -19.33
N SER A 32 -0.74 3.04 -18.36
CA SER A 32 -1.33 1.69 -18.33
C SER A 32 -2.83 1.70 -18.01
N TYR A 33 -3.36 2.82 -17.52
CA TYR A 33 -4.75 3.00 -17.09
C TYR A 33 -5.63 3.86 -18.01
N ARG A 34 -5.13 4.26 -19.18
CA ARG A 34 -5.99 4.95 -20.16
C ARG A 34 -6.94 3.97 -20.84
N ASP A 35 -8.13 3.82 -20.27
CA ASP A 35 -9.24 3.15 -20.93
C ASP A 35 -9.69 3.95 -22.17
N ARG A 36 -9.88 3.24 -23.29
CA ARG A 36 -10.40 3.80 -24.56
C ARG A 36 -11.90 3.55 -24.70
N PHE A 37 -12.63 3.52 -23.60
CA PHE A 37 -14.07 3.71 -23.63
C PHE A 37 -14.39 5.21 -23.57
N PRO A 38 -15.44 5.70 -24.26
CA PRO A 38 -15.82 7.09 -24.15
C PRO A 38 -16.29 7.35 -22.72
N HIS A 39 -15.37 7.78 -21.85
CA HIS A 39 -15.71 8.34 -20.56
C HIS A 39 -16.49 9.62 -20.83
N SER A 40 -17.75 9.65 -20.42
CA SER A 40 -18.39 10.92 -20.10
C SER A 40 -17.55 11.55 -18.98
N ASN A 41 -16.86 12.65 -19.29
CA ASN A 41 -16.05 13.39 -18.31
C ASN A 41 -16.93 13.76 -17.11
N LEU A 42 -16.74 13.07 -15.99
CA LEU A 42 -17.31 13.45 -14.70
C LEU A 42 -16.37 14.49 -14.09
N THR A 43 -16.73 15.77 -14.26
CA THR A 43 -16.14 16.85 -13.45
C THR A 43 -16.61 16.68 -12.01
N HIS A 44 -15.81 16.02 -11.17
CA HIS A 44 -16.05 15.99 -9.73
C HIS A 44 -15.62 17.31 -9.10
N SER A 45 -16.59 18.12 -8.69
CA SER A 45 -16.38 19.25 -7.77
C SER A 45 -16.07 18.70 -6.38
N LEU A 46 -14.98 19.15 -5.76
CA LEU A 46 -14.57 18.79 -4.39
C LEU A 46 -15.38 19.48 -3.28
N SER A 47 -16.41 20.24 -3.64
CA SER A 47 -17.31 20.88 -2.68
C SER A 47 -18.75 20.68 -3.11
N LEU A 48 -19.47 19.78 -2.43
CA LEU A 48 -20.87 19.90 -1.98
C LEU A 48 -21.46 18.51 -1.61
N PRO A 49 -22.39 18.46 -0.65
CA PRO A 49 -22.95 17.22 -0.13
C PRO A 49 -24.10 16.70 -1.00
N TRP A 50 -24.00 15.42 -1.34
CA TRP A 50 -25.03 14.47 -1.78
C TRP A 50 -26.42 15.00 -2.15
N ARG A 51 -26.78 14.83 -3.44
CA ARG A 51 -28.15 14.54 -3.88
C ARG A 51 -28.15 13.45 -4.96
N PRO A 52 -29.04 12.44 -4.88
CA PRO A 52 -29.17 11.42 -5.91
C PRO A 52 -30.25 11.82 -6.93
N SER A 53 -29.89 12.17 -8.18
CA SER A 53 -30.86 12.17 -9.29
C SER A 53 -30.24 12.40 -10.68
N THR A 54 -30.54 11.48 -11.60
CA THR A 54 -30.82 11.69 -13.03
C THR A 54 -29.74 12.31 -13.93
N TYR A 55 -28.64 11.60 -14.22
CA TYR A 55 -27.73 12.03 -15.30
C TYR A 55 -27.13 10.92 -16.19
N TYR A 56 -27.85 9.81 -16.38
CA TYR A 56 -27.48 8.82 -17.41
C TYR A 56 -28.62 8.63 -18.41
N LYS A 57 -28.55 9.36 -19.53
CA LYS A 57 -29.24 8.97 -20.76
C LYS A 57 -28.37 7.92 -21.44
N VAL A 58 -28.81 6.67 -21.41
CA VAL A 58 -28.22 5.57 -22.18
C VAL A 58 -28.40 5.88 -23.66
N ALA A 59 -27.30 5.94 -24.41
CA ALA A 59 -27.35 5.93 -25.86
C ALA A 59 -27.83 4.54 -26.31
N SER A 60 -29.13 4.36 -26.46
CA SER A 60 -29.70 3.23 -27.18
C SER A 60 -29.36 3.40 -28.66
N ASN A 61 -28.25 2.82 -29.12
CA ASN A 61 -27.99 2.69 -30.55
C ASN A 61 -28.89 1.57 -31.10
N SER A 62 -30.17 1.87 -31.30
CA SER A 62 -30.96 1.15 -32.30
C SER A 62 -30.37 1.48 -33.66
N PRO A 63 -29.97 0.50 -34.49
CA PRO A 63 -29.61 0.79 -35.87
C PRO A 63 -30.81 1.49 -36.51
N SER A 64 -30.61 2.69 -37.04
CA SER A 64 -31.60 3.31 -37.92
C SER A 64 -31.63 2.46 -39.18
N VAL A 65 -32.49 1.45 -39.20
CA VAL A 65 -32.88 0.79 -40.43
C VAL A 65 -33.79 1.80 -41.12
N ALA A 66 -33.20 2.61 -42.00
CA ALA A 66 -34.00 3.50 -42.84
C ALA A 66 -35.10 2.65 -43.51
N PRO A 67 -36.36 3.08 -43.46
CA PRO A 67 -37.46 2.27 -43.98
C PRO A 67 -37.19 1.98 -45.46
N TYR A 68 -37.10 0.70 -45.80
CA TYR A 68 -37.16 0.27 -47.18
C TYR A 68 -38.45 0.81 -47.79
N CYS A 69 -38.31 1.66 -48.80
CA CYS A 69 -39.35 2.18 -49.71
C CYS A 69 -40.80 2.13 -49.17
N THR A 70 -41.27 3.25 -48.63
CA THR A 70 -42.63 3.45 -48.08
C THR A 70 -43.79 3.38 -49.10
N ARG A 71 -43.60 2.76 -50.27
CA ARG A 71 -44.64 2.68 -51.32
C ARG A 71 -45.12 1.26 -51.64
N SER A 72 -44.62 0.21 -50.99
CA SER A 72 -45.30 -1.10 -51.10
C SER A 72 -46.60 -1.17 -50.27
N GLN A 73 -46.86 -0.18 -49.40
CA GLN A 73 -48.01 -0.16 -48.48
C GLN A 73 -49.07 0.92 -48.79
N ARG A 74 -48.94 1.66 -49.91
CA ARG A 74 -49.93 2.68 -50.34
C ARG A 74 -50.75 2.30 -51.58
N VAL A 75 -50.99 1.01 -51.80
CA VAL A 75 -51.99 0.55 -52.78
C VAL A 75 -52.86 -0.53 -52.15
N SER A 76 -53.55 -0.20 -51.05
CA SER A 76 -54.69 -0.95 -50.52
C SER A 76 -55.45 -0.10 -49.50
N GLU A 77 -55.95 1.06 -49.94
CA GLU A 77 -57.06 1.72 -49.26
C GLU A 77 -58.23 1.77 -50.26
N ASN A 78 -59.10 0.77 -50.16
CA ASN A 78 -60.40 0.76 -50.79
C ASN A 78 -61.20 1.96 -50.27
N THR A 79 -61.43 2.97 -51.11
CA THR A 79 -62.54 3.90 -50.96
C THR A 79 -63.38 3.88 -52.24
N MET A 80 -64.52 3.20 -52.13
CA MET A 80 -65.70 3.13 -53.01
C MET A 80 -65.52 2.68 -54.48
N LEU A 81 -66.11 1.52 -54.79
CA LEU A 81 -66.49 1.13 -56.14
C LEU A 81 -67.56 2.09 -56.68
N PRO A 82 -67.35 2.76 -57.83
CA PRO A 82 -68.43 3.47 -58.51
C PRO A 82 -69.42 2.45 -59.08
N PHE A 83 -70.68 2.65 -58.73
CA PHE A 83 -71.86 2.05 -59.32
C PHE A 83 -71.72 1.87 -60.84
N VAL A 84 -71.95 0.65 -61.32
CA VAL A 84 -71.92 0.28 -62.73
C VAL A 84 -73.13 0.92 -63.42
N SER A 85 -72.90 1.96 -64.21
CA SER A 85 -73.89 2.51 -65.13
C SER A 85 -73.49 2.19 -66.57
N ASN A 86 -74.37 1.46 -67.27
CA ASN A 86 -74.24 1.06 -68.66
C ASN A 86 -74.26 2.29 -69.58
N ARG A 87 -73.07 2.78 -69.96
CA ARG A 87 -72.88 3.52 -71.20
C ARG A 87 -71.58 3.08 -71.89
N THR A 88 -71.78 2.60 -73.10
CA THR A 88 -70.80 2.16 -74.09
C THR A 88 -69.84 3.31 -74.43
N THR A 89 -68.67 3.33 -73.81
CA THR A 89 -67.48 4.04 -74.32
C THR A 89 -66.24 3.18 -74.06
N PHE A 90 -65.70 2.56 -75.10
CA PHE A 90 -64.40 1.89 -75.05
C PHE A 90 -63.29 2.96 -74.96
N PHE A 91 -63.12 3.56 -73.78
CA PHE A 91 -61.88 4.26 -73.46
C PHE A 91 -60.89 3.23 -72.95
N THR A 92 -59.85 2.94 -73.72
CA THR A 92 -58.67 2.21 -73.20
C THR A 92 -58.12 3.03 -72.03
N ARG A 93 -58.24 2.51 -70.81
CA ARG A 93 -57.90 3.21 -69.56
C ARG A 93 -56.43 3.63 -69.46
N TYR A 94 -55.58 2.97 -70.23
CA TYR A 94 -54.15 3.23 -70.39
C TYR A 94 -53.77 2.99 -71.84
N THR A 95 -52.84 3.78 -72.36
CA THR A 95 -52.26 3.60 -73.69
C THR A 95 -51.06 2.64 -73.63
N PRO A 96 -50.65 2.03 -74.76
CA PRO A 96 -49.39 1.30 -74.82
C PRO A 96 -48.17 2.13 -74.37
N ASP A 97 -48.19 3.45 -74.61
CA ASP A 97 -47.15 4.37 -74.11
C ASP A 97 -47.14 4.44 -72.58
N ASP A 98 -48.31 4.48 -71.92
CA ASP A 98 -48.41 4.42 -70.45
C ASP A 98 -47.86 3.09 -69.89
N TRP A 99 -48.08 1.98 -70.61
CA TRP A 99 -47.51 0.68 -70.25
C TRP A 99 -45.99 0.64 -70.42
N TYR A 100 -45.45 1.18 -71.52
CA TYR A 100 -44.01 1.29 -71.74
C TYR A 100 -43.34 2.20 -70.69
N ARG A 101 -43.96 3.34 -70.35
CA ARG A 101 -43.50 4.23 -69.29
C ARG A 101 -43.51 3.54 -67.93
N SER A 102 -44.58 2.81 -67.59
CA SER A 102 -44.67 2.06 -66.33
C SER A 102 -43.59 0.98 -66.23
N ASN A 103 -43.34 0.21 -67.29
CA ASN A 103 -42.27 -0.79 -67.27
C ASN A 103 -40.87 -0.16 -67.21
N LEU A 104 -40.65 0.97 -67.89
CA LEU A 104 -39.40 1.71 -67.78
C LEU A 104 -39.15 2.18 -66.34
N THR A 105 -40.17 2.71 -65.66
CA THR A 105 -40.09 3.05 -64.24
C THR A 105 -39.80 1.82 -63.37
N ASN A 106 -40.49 0.70 -63.60
CA ASN A 106 -40.23 -0.55 -62.86
C ASN A 106 -38.79 -1.06 -63.04
N TYR A 107 -38.23 -0.98 -64.26
CA TYR A 107 -36.84 -1.34 -64.51
C TYR A 107 -35.86 -0.42 -63.78
N GLN A 108 -36.12 0.90 -63.78
CA GLN A 108 -35.30 1.87 -63.05
C GLN A 108 -35.36 1.67 -61.53
N GLU A 109 -36.55 1.40 -60.97
CA GLU A 109 -36.74 1.09 -59.56
C GLU A 109 -36.03 -0.22 -59.17
N SER A 110 -36.16 -1.26 -60.00
CA SER A 110 -35.46 -2.54 -59.80
C SER A 110 -33.94 -2.38 -59.84
N ASN A 111 -33.41 -1.62 -60.81
CA ASN A 111 -31.97 -1.31 -60.90
C ASN A 111 -31.48 -0.52 -59.68
N THR A 112 -32.25 0.46 -59.22
CA THR A 112 -31.94 1.24 -58.01
C THR A 112 -31.95 0.35 -56.75
N SER A 113 -32.95 -0.52 -56.63
CA SER A 113 -33.06 -1.48 -55.53
C SER A 113 -31.90 -2.48 -55.50
N ARG A 114 -31.51 -3.02 -56.67
CA ARG A 114 -30.32 -3.88 -56.81
C ARG A 114 -29.04 -3.15 -56.41
N HIS A 115 -28.83 -1.94 -56.91
CA HIS A 115 -27.66 -1.12 -56.58
C HIS A 115 -27.57 -0.82 -55.07
N ASN A 116 -28.69 -0.40 -54.45
CA ASN A 116 -28.74 -0.15 -53.02
C ASN A 116 -28.46 -1.41 -52.19
N SER A 117 -28.97 -2.56 -52.62
CA SER A 117 -28.73 -3.85 -51.96
C SER A 117 -27.26 -4.29 -52.08
N GLU A 118 -26.66 -4.09 -53.26
CA GLU A 118 -25.24 -4.36 -53.48
C GLU A 118 -24.35 -3.46 -52.62
N LYS A 119 -24.64 -2.16 -52.61
CA LYS A 119 -23.96 -1.18 -51.74
C LYS A 119 -24.08 -1.56 -50.27
N LEU A 120 -25.28 -1.90 -49.80
CA LEU A 120 -25.50 -2.33 -48.41
C LEU A 120 -24.66 -3.57 -48.06
N ARG A 121 -24.55 -4.55 -48.97
CA ARG A 121 -23.71 -5.75 -48.75
C ARG A 121 -22.22 -5.39 -48.64
N VAL A 122 -21.73 -4.50 -49.51
CA VAL A 122 -20.34 -4.02 -49.46
C VAL A 122 -20.08 -3.25 -48.17
N ASP A 123 -20.96 -2.30 -47.83
CA ASP A 123 -20.85 -1.50 -46.61
C ASP A 123 -20.92 -2.37 -45.34
N THR A 124 -21.81 -3.36 -45.31
CA THR A 124 -21.91 -4.33 -44.21
C THR A 124 -20.64 -5.17 -44.08
N SER A 125 -20.08 -5.66 -45.20
CA SER A 125 -18.85 -6.45 -45.20
C SER A 125 -17.66 -5.65 -44.69
N ARG A 126 -17.54 -4.39 -45.15
CA ARG A 126 -16.53 -3.44 -44.66
C ARG A 126 -16.70 -3.17 -43.16
N LEU A 127 -17.93 -2.91 -42.70
CA LEU A 127 -18.21 -2.66 -41.30
C LEU A 127 -17.80 -3.85 -40.41
N ILE A 128 -18.11 -5.09 -40.84
CA ILE A 128 -17.70 -6.31 -40.13
C ILE A 128 -16.17 -6.38 -40.01
N GLN A 129 -15.46 -6.12 -41.11
CA GLN A 129 -14.00 -6.13 -41.12
C GLN A 129 -13.41 -5.03 -40.21
N ASP A 130 -13.90 -3.80 -40.31
CA ASP A 130 -13.45 -2.66 -39.50
C ASP A 130 -13.67 -2.94 -38.01
N LYS A 131 -14.85 -3.47 -37.65
CA LYS A 131 -15.16 -3.87 -36.27
C LYS A 131 -14.29 -5.01 -35.79
N TYR A 132 -14.05 -6.03 -36.61
CA TYR A 132 -13.18 -7.14 -36.25
C TYR A 132 -11.73 -6.67 -36.00
N GLN A 133 -11.18 -5.81 -36.85
CA GLN A 133 -9.85 -5.22 -36.66
C GLN A 133 -9.78 -4.39 -35.38
N GLN A 134 -10.80 -3.55 -35.13
CA GLN A 134 -10.88 -2.75 -33.91
C GLN A 134 -10.93 -3.65 -32.67
N THR A 135 -11.76 -4.70 -32.66
CA THR A 135 -11.84 -5.65 -31.55
C THR A 135 -10.50 -6.35 -31.31
N ARG A 136 -9.80 -6.80 -32.35
CA ARG A 136 -8.47 -7.42 -32.20
C ARG A 136 -7.45 -6.47 -31.60
N LYS A 137 -7.41 -5.23 -32.07
CA LYS A 137 -6.52 -4.20 -31.54
C LYS A 137 -6.83 -3.91 -30.08
N THR A 138 -8.10 -3.65 -29.76
CA THR A 138 -8.53 -3.40 -28.38
C THR A 138 -8.19 -4.59 -27.46
N HIS A 139 -8.43 -5.83 -27.90
CA HIS A 139 -8.07 -7.01 -27.11
C HIS A 139 -6.56 -7.10 -26.85
N ALA A 140 -5.72 -6.83 -27.86
CA ALA A 140 -4.27 -6.83 -27.70
C ALA A 140 -3.80 -5.74 -26.73
N ASP A 141 -4.28 -4.50 -26.92
CA ASP A 141 -3.99 -3.36 -26.04
C ASP A 141 -4.42 -3.68 -24.58
N THR A 142 -5.63 -4.20 -24.37
CA THR A 142 -6.12 -4.55 -23.02
C THR A 142 -5.32 -5.68 -22.39
N THR A 143 -4.93 -6.71 -23.16
CA THR A 143 -4.11 -7.81 -22.65
C THR A 143 -2.74 -7.31 -22.20
N GLN A 144 -2.14 -6.41 -22.99
CA GLN A 144 -0.87 -5.76 -22.63
C GLN A 144 -1.02 -4.94 -21.33
N ASN A 145 -2.02 -4.06 -21.25
CA ASN A 145 -2.23 -3.23 -20.06
C ASN A 145 -2.48 -4.07 -18.79
N LEU A 146 -3.20 -5.19 -18.90
CA LEU A 146 -3.35 -6.14 -17.78
C LEU A 146 -2.01 -6.75 -17.37
N GLY A 147 -1.14 -7.08 -18.33
CA GLY A 147 0.19 -7.60 -18.03
C GLY A 147 1.07 -6.57 -17.31
N GLU A 148 1.05 -5.31 -17.76
CA GLU A 148 1.73 -4.20 -17.07
C GLU A 148 1.23 -4.05 -15.63
N ARG A 149 -0.09 -4.03 -15.43
CA ARG A 149 -0.71 -3.94 -14.10
C ARG A 149 -0.35 -5.13 -13.19
N VAL A 150 -0.31 -6.37 -13.72
CA VAL A 150 0.14 -7.55 -12.96
C VAL A 150 1.58 -7.38 -12.46
N ASN A 151 2.46 -6.83 -13.30
CA ASN A 151 3.84 -6.54 -12.90
C ASN A 151 3.91 -5.46 -11.81
N ASP A 152 3.14 -4.36 -11.95
CA ASP A 152 3.08 -3.28 -10.96
C ASP A 152 2.59 -3.80 -9.59
N ILE A 153 1.52 -4.60 -9.57
CA ILE A 153 1.03 -5.22 -8.34
C ILE A 153 2.08 -6.18 -7.77
N GLY A 154 2.78 -6.93 -8.62
CA GLY A 154 3.88 -7.81 -8.22
C GLY A 154 5.03 -7.06 -7.55
N PHE A 155 5.39 -5.89 -8.08
CA PHE A 155 6.38 -4.99 -7.47
C PHE A 155 5.95 -4.56 -6.07
N TRP A 156 4.76 -3.96 -5.93
CA TRP A 156 4.27 -3.49 -4.63
C TRP A 156 4.12 -4.61 -3.60
N LYS A 157 3.70 -5.81 -4.01
CA LYS A 157 3.69 -6.98 -3.12
C LYS A 157 5.09 -7.29 -2.59
N SER A 158 6.09 -7.25 -3.46
CA SER A 158 7.48 -7.55 -3.08
C SER A 158 8.01 -6.51 -2.10
N GLU A 159 7.72 -5.23 -2.33
CA GLU A 159 8.09 -4.13 -1.41
C GLU A 159 7.40 -4.27 -0.04
N ILE A 160 6.10 -4.58 0.00
CA ILE A 160 5.38 -4.78 1.27
C ILE A 160 5.95 -6.00 2.02
N ILE A 161 6.23 -7.10 1.32
CA ILE A 161 6.81 -8.30 1.94
C ILE A 161 8.19 -7.96 2.53
N HIS A 162 9.03 -7.25 1.79
CA HIS A 162 10.34 -6.84 2.26
C HIS A 162 10.24 -5.95 3.50
N GLU A 163 9.38 -4.93 3.49
CA GLU A 163 9.18 -4.05 4.64
C GLU A 163 8.57 -4.79 5.85
N LEU A 164 7.71 -5.78 5.62
CA LEU A 164 7.15 -6.63 6.68
C LEU A 164 8.26 -7.46 7.36
N ASP A 165 9.16 -8.07 6.58
CA ASP A 165 10.29 -8.84 7.12
C ASP A 165 11.21 -7.94 7.96
N GLU A 166 11.49 -6.73 7.47
CA GLU A 166 12.28 -5.73 8.19
C GLU A 166 11.60 -5.28 9.50
N MET A 167 10.28 -5.04 9.49
CA MET A 167 9.50 -4.68 10.67
C MET A 167 9.48 -5.81 11.71
N ILE A 168 9.32 -7.06 11.27
CA ILE A 168 9.39 -8.23 12.15
C ILE A 168 10.79 -8.35 12.75
N GLY A 169 11.85 -8.14 11.95
CA GLY A 169 13.23 -8.12 12.42
C GLY A 169 13.47 -7.09 13.52
N GLU A 170 13.04 -5.86 13.31
CA GLU A 170 13.18 -4.77 14.30
C GLU A 170 12.33 -5.03 15.56
N THR A 171 11.09 -5.50 15.43
CA THR A 171 10.22 -5.86 16.55
C THR A 171 10.86 -6.92 17.46
N ASN A 172 11.50 -7.93 16.85
CA ASN A 172 12.23 -8.97 17.58
C ASN A 172 13.45 -8.38 18.30
N ALA A 173 14.22 -7.52 17.63
CA ALA A 173 15.37 -6.85 18.22
C ALA A 173 14.98 -6.00 19.44
N LEU A 174 13.90 -5.21 19.35
CA LEU A 174 13.40 -4.40 20.47
C LEU A 174 12.90 -5.29 21.61
N THR A 175 12.24 -6.39 21.28
CA THR A 175 11.78 -7.38 22.27
C THR A 175 12.95 -7.97 23.06
N ASP A 176 14.07 -8.25 22.42
CA ASP A 176 15.24 -8.82 23.10
C ASP A 176 15.97 -7.78 23.97
N VAL A 177 16.08 -6.53 23.51
CA VAL A 177 16.61 -5.42 24.34
C VAL A 177 15.70 -5.16 25.54
N LYS A 178 14.37 -5.20 25.36
CA LYS A 178 13.39 -5.13 26.45
C LYS A 178 13.61 -6.21 27.50
N LYS A 179 13.76 -7.48 27.10
CA LYS A 179 14.04 -8.59 28.05
C LYS A 179 15.34 -8.37 28.82
N ARG A 180 16.38 -7.84 28.16
CA ARG A 180 17.65 -7.51 28.81
C ARG A 180 17.47 -6.40 29.84
N LEU A 181 16.68 -5.37 29.54
CA LEU A 181 16.33 -4.30 30.47
C LEU A 181 15.54 -4.82 31.68
N GLU A 182 14.55 -5.68 31.46
CA GLU A 182 13.77 -6.33 32.53
C GLU A 182 14.66 -7.15 33.47
N ARG A 183 15.58 -7.93 32.90
CA ARG A 183 16.54 -8.70 33.70
C ARG A 183 17.48 -7.79 34.49
N ALA A 184 18.05 -6.77 33.86
CA ALA A 184 18.93 -5.81 34.55
C ALA A 184 18.20 -5.13 35.71
N LEU A 185 16.94 -4.73 35.50
CA LEU A 185 16.10 -4.17 36.56
C LEU A 185 15.92 -5.16 37.73
N MET A 186 15.63 -6.43 37.45
CA MET A 186 15.51 -7.47 38.48
C MET A 186 16.82 -7.66 39.27
N GLU A 187 17.96 -7.66 38.57
CA GLU A 187 19.28 -7.83 39.18
C GLU A 187 19.64 -6.69 40.16
N THR A 188 19.04 -5.50 40.02
CA THR A 188 19.25 -4.38 40.97
C THR A 188 18.58 -4.58 42.34
N GLU A 189 17.64 -5.52 42.49
CA GLU A 189 16.92 -5.69 43.75
C GLU A 189 17.80 -6.30 44.85
N ALA A 190 18.69 -7.23 44.48
CA ALA A 190 19.63 -7.84 45.42
C ALA A 190 20.58 -6.82 46.08
N PRO A 191 21.31 -5.95 45.34
CA PRO A 191 22.15 -4.92 45.97
C PRO A 191 21.34 -3.90 46.77
N LEU A 192 20.11 -3.56 46.34
CA LEU A 192 19.22 -2.69 47.12
C LEU A 192 18.88 -3.29 48.49
N GLN A 193 18.57 -4.59 48.52
CA GLN A 193 18.28 -5.30 49.77
C GLN A 193 19.51 -5.33 50.68
N VAL A 194 20.71 -5.57 50.13
CA VAL A 194 21.96 -5.55 50.90
C VAL A 194 22.21 -4.18 51.53
N ALA A 195 22.08 -3.09 50.75
CA ALA A 195 22.27 -1.74 51.28
C ALA A 195 21.28 -1.41 52.42
N ARG A 196 20.01 -1.83 52.28
CA ARG A 196 18.99 -1.69 53.33
C ARG A 196 19.30 -2.51 54.58
N GLU A 197 19.73 -3.75 54.44
CA GLU A 197 20.09 -4.61 55.59
C GLU A 197 21.33 -4.05 56.31
N CYS A 198 22.31 -3.52 55.56
CA CYS A 198 23.45 -2.82 56.13
C CYS A 198 23.01 -1.62 56.98
N LEU A 199 22.07 -0.80 56.50
CA LEU A 199 21.49 0.31 57.28
C LEU A 199 20.76 -0.20 58.53
N PHE A 200 19.95 -1.26 58.40
CA PHE A 200 19.24 -1.85 59.54
C PHE A 200 20.18 -2.39 60.62
N HIS A 201 21.29 -3.04 60.24
CA HIS A 201 22.31 -3.46 61.21
C HIS A 201 22.99 -2.29 61.90
N ARG A 202 23.15 -1.18 61.18
CA ARG A 202 23.77 0.03 61.71
C ARG A 202 22.89 0.72 62.75
N GLU A 203 21.57 0.70 62.58
CA GLU A 203 20.59 1.19 63.58
C GLU A 203 20.63 0.41 64.90
N LYS A 204 21.14 -0.83 64.89
CA LYS A 204 21.27 -1.66 66.11
C LYS A 204 22.49 -1.31 66.97
N ARG A 205 23.34 -0.36 66.55
CA ARG A 205 24.48 0.10 67.37
C ARG A 205 23.96 0.77 68.66
N MET A 206 24.71 0.61 69.74
CA MET A 206 24.27 1.01 71.07
C MET A 206 25.02 2.24 71.58
N GLY A 207 24.30 3.11 72.30
CA GLY A 207 24.88 4.25 73.00
C GLY A 207 25.61 5.19 72.05
N ILE A 208 26.85 5.55 72.40
CA ILE A 208 27.65 6.50 71.63
C ILE A 208 28.09 5.95 70.26
N ASP A 209 28.01 4.64 70.01
CA ASP A 209 28.40 4.03 68.73
C ASP A 209 27.33 4.20 67.63
N LEU A 210 26.10 4.60 68.01
CA LEU A 210 25.02 4.97 67.09
C LEU A 210 25.28 6.37 66.50
N VAL A 211 26.35 6.47 65.72
CA VAL A 211 26.80 7.71 65.05
C VAL A 211 26.49 7.64 63.57
N HIS A 212 26.00 8.77 63.06
CA HIS A 212 25.86 9.05 61.63
C HIS A 212 27.25 9.28 61.00
N ASP A 213 27.94 8.19 60.70
CA ASP A 213 29.27 8.22 60.10
C ASP A 213 29.22 8.15 58.57
N GLU A 214 30.39 8.25 57.94
CA GLU A 214 30.53 8.25 56.47
C GLU A 214 29.94 6.99 55.81
N VAL A 215 29.97 5.84 56.48
CA VAL A 215 29.38 4.61 55.94
C VAL A 215 27.86 4.73 55.84
N GLU A 216 27.21 5.36 56.82
CA GLU A 216 25.77 5.61 56.77
C GLU A 216 25.39 6.54 55.63
N ALA A 217 26.15 7.65 55.48
CA ALA A 217 25.94 8.61 54.41
C ALA A 217 26.10 7.96 53.02
N GLN A 218 27.14 7.14 52.84
CA GLN A 218 27.37 6.44 51.57
C GLN A 218 26.33 5.34 51.31
N LEU A 219 25.86 4.61 52.33
CA LEU A 219 24.78 3.62 52.18
C LEU A 219 23.43 4.26 51.81
N LEU A 220 23.09 5.39 52.43
CA LEU A 220 21.89 6.15 52.04
C LEU A 220 21.97 6.62 50.59
N THR A 221 23.15 7.10 50.17
CA THR A 221 23.41 7.49 48.78
C THR A 221 23.36 6.28 47.83
N GLU A 222 23.80 5.10 48.26
CA GLU A 222 23.68 3.85 47.50
C GLU A 222 22.23 3.45 47.27
N VAL A 223 21.40 3.49 48.31
CA VAL A 223 19.95 3.23 48.19
C VAL A 223 19.32 4.21 47.20
N ASP A 224 19.59 5.51 47.33
CA ASP A 224 19.06 6.54 46.42
C ASP A 224 19.51 6.33 44.97
N THR A 225 20.80 6.03 44.76
CA THR A 225 21.37 5.76 43.43
C THR A 225 20.69 4.56 42.77
N ILE A 226 20.50 3.46 43.51
CA ILE A 226 19.86 2.25 42.97
C ILE A 226 18.38 2.54 42.64
N LEU A 227 17.65 3.24 43.51
CA LEU A 227 16.24 3.60 43.26
C LEU A 227 16.10 4.51 42.03
N CYS A 228 16.98 5.50 41.87
CA CYS A 228 17.02 6.37 40.69
C CYS A 228 17.31 5.56 39.41
N CYS A 229 18.23 4.59 39.47
CA CYS A 229 18.50 3.68 38.34
C CYS A 229 17.27 2.84 38.00
N GLN A 230 16.60 2.25 39.00
CA GLN A 230 15.39 1.46 38.82
C GLN A 230 14.25 2.27 38.18
N GLU A 231 14.04 3.51 38.60
CA GLU A 231 13.02 4.40 38.02
C GLU A 231 13.31 4.70 36.54
N ARG A 232 14.56 5.04 36.20
CA ARG A 232 14.97 5.27 34.81
C ARG A 232 14.80 4.03 33.94
N MET A 233 15.11 2.84 34.46
CA MET A 233 14.90 1.56 33.77
C MET A 233 13.42 1.28 33.53
N LYS A 234 12.56 1.47 34.53
CA LYS A 234 11.09 1.31 34.40
C LYS A 234 10.51 2.24 33.34
N LEU A 235 10.92 3.51 33.34
CA LEU A 235 10.46 4.49 32.36
C LEU A 235 10.83 4.08 30.92
N HIS A 236 12.02 3.50 30.70
CA HIS A 236 12.40 3.00 29.38
C HIS A 236 11.70 1.69 29.01
N LEU A 237 11.36 0.88 30.00
CA LEU A 237 10.55 -0.32 29.79
C LEU A 237 9.15 0.03 29.28
N ASP A 238 8.50 1.05 29.87
CA ASP A 238 7.20 1.54 29.42
C ASP A 238 7.27 2.09 27.99
N LYS A 239 8.32 2.84 27.65
CA LYS A 239 8.57 3.30 26.27
C LYS A 239 8.73 2.12 25.31
N ALA A 240 9.47 1.08 25.68
CA ALA A 240 9.65 -0.10 24.84
C ALA A 240 8.35 -0.86 24.61
N ILE A 241 7.50 -0.99 25.64
CA ILE A 241 6.18 -1.60 25.52
C ILE A 241 5.28 -0.80 24.58
N ALA A 242 5.28 0.53 24.71
CA ALA A 242 4.50 1.40 23.83
C ALA A 242 4.97 1.33 22.37
N GLN A 243 6.29 1.33 22.14
CA GLN A 243 6.85 1.22 20.80
C GLN A 243 6.53 -0.15 20.16
N LEU A 244 6.65 -1.26 20.89
CA LEU A 244 6.26 -2.58 20.38
C LEU A 244 4.77 -2.64 19.95
N ALA A 245 3.90 -1.90 20.65
CA ALA A 245 2.50 -1.79 20.25
C ALA A 245 2.32 -0.97 18.96
N ALA A 246 3.09 0.10 18.78
CA ALA A 246 3.11 0.90 17.56
C ALA A 246 3.65 0.08 16.36
N ASP A 247 4.75 -0.64 16.55
CA ASP A 247 5.34 -1.54 15.55
C ASP A 247 4.32 -2.60 15.11
N ARG A 248 3.62 -3.23 16.06
CA ARG A 248 2.58 -4.22 15.75
C ARG A 248 1.40 -3.61 15.00
N ALA A 249 0.99 -2.38 15.33
CA ALA A 249 -0.07 -1.68 14.61
C ALA A 249 0.35 -1.36 13.17
N SER A 250 1.60 -0.92 12.95
CA SER A 250 2.15 -0.70 11.62
C SER A 250 2.23 -1.99 10.80
N GLN A 251 2.75 -3.07 11.41
CA GLN A 251 2.81 -4.40 10.79
C GLN A 251 1.42 -4.88 10.37
N HIS A 252 0.40 -4.71 11.21
CA HIS A 252 -0.96 -5.13 10.88
C HIS A 252 -1.52 -4.43 9.62
N GLU A 253 -1.25 -3.14 9.46
CA GLU A 253 -1.69 -2.41 8.28
C GLU A 253 -0.95 -2.85 7.01
N LEU A 254 0.34 -3.20 7.11
CA LEU A 254 1.09 -3.83 6.01
C LEU A 254 0.52 -5.22 5.65
N GLU A 255 0.17 -6.05 6.64
CA GLU A 255 -0.45 -7.37 6.44
C GLU A 255 -1.79 -7.25 5.67
N LYS A 256 -2.59 -6.24 6.05
CA LYS A 256 -3.86 -5.95 5.39
C LYS A 256 -3.67 -5.49 3.96
N ASP A 257 -2.78 -4.53 3.72
CA ASP A 257 -2.46 -4.06 2.37
C ASP A 257 -1.94 -5.22 1.51
N LEU A 258 -1.04 -6.05 2.03
CA LEU A 258 -0.52 -7.23 1.33
C LEU A 258 -1.64 -8.20 0.93
N SER A 259 -2.60 -8.47 1.81
CA SER A 259 -3.77 -9.32 1.49
C SER A 259 -4.58 -8.75 0.33
N ASP A 260 -4.84 -7.44 0.35
CA ASP A 260 -5.56 -6.76 -0.74
C ASP A 260 -4.77 -6.81 -2.05
N LYS A 261 -3.45 -6.57 -2.00
CA LYS A 261 -2.54 -6.72 -3.15
C LYS A 261 -2.53 -8.14 -3.70
N GLN A 262 -2.53 -9.15 -2.85
CA GLN A 262 -2.56 -10.56 -3.26
C GLN A 262 -3.87 -10.91 -3.97
N MET A 263 -5.00 -10.42 -3.47
CA MET A 263 -6.30 -10.63 -4.10
C MET A 263 -6.37 -9.95 -5.47
N ALA A 264 -5.93 -8.69 -5.56
CA ALA A 264 -5.86 -7.95 -6.82
C ALA A 264 -4.96 -8.66 -7.84
N TYR A 265 -3.77 -9.07 -7.42
CA TYR A 265 -2.83 -9.82 -8.26
C TYR A 265 -3.47 -11.08 -8.83
N ARG A 266 -4.14 -11.88 -8.00
CA ARG A 266 -4.76 -13.14 -8.44
C ARG A 266 -5.87 -12.90 -9.47
N ILE A 267 -6.67 -11.85 -9.28
CA ILE A 267 -7.74 -11.49 -10.21
C ILE A 267 -7.13 -11.07 -11.55
N ASP A 268 -6.17 -10.16 -11.52
CA ASP A 268 -5.59 -9.59 -12.74
C ASP A 268 -4.73 -10.60 -13.50
N ASP A 269 -3.97 -11.42 -12.79
CA ASP A 269 -3.20 -12.53 -13.37
C ASP A 269 -4.13 -13.51 -14.08
N LYS A 270 -5.24 -13.90 -13.45
CA LYS A 270 -6.24 -14.73 -14.10
C LYS A 270 -6.81 -14.06 -15.35
N CYS A 271 -7.19 -12.78 -15.26
CA CYS A 271 -7.74 -12.01 -16.38
C CYS A 271 -6.75 -11.88 -17.54
N HIS A 272 -5.47 -11.64 -17.25
CA HIS A 272 -4.40 -11.54 -18.25
C HIS A 272 -4.25 -12.83 -19.07
N HIS A 273 -4.50 -13.99 -18.45
CA HIS A 273 -4.41 -15.30 -19.10
C HIS A 273 -5.71 -15.74 -19.80
N LEU A 274 -6.80 -14.99 -19.72
CA LEU A 274 -8.05 -15.32 -20.41
C LEU A 274 -7.89 -15.16 -21.92
N ARG A 275 -8.51 -16.08 -22.66
CA ARG A 275 -8.62 -16.07 -24.13
C ARG A 275 -10.10 -16.15 -24.50
N ASN A 276 -10.43 -15.83 -25.76
CA ASN A 276 -11.80 -15.96 -26.26
C ASN A 276 -12.38 -17.37 -26.17
N THR A 277 -11.52 -18.39 -26.05
CA THR A 277 -11.90 -19.80 -25.90
C THR A 277 -11.91 -20.25 -24.43
N SER A 278 -11.66 -19.36 -23.48
CA SER A 278 -11.67 -19.69 -22.06
C SER A 278 -13.09 -19.89 -21.54
N ASP A 279 -13.26 -20.88 -20.67
CA ASP A 279 -14.54 -21.15 -20.02
C ASP A 279 -15.01 -19.96 -19.16
N GLY A 280 -16.31 -19.70 -19.16
CA GLY A 280 -16.92 -18.59 -18.41
C GLY A 280 -16.83 -17.23 -19.09
N VAL A 281 -16.25 -17.13 -20.30
CA VAL A 281 -16.30 -15.92 -21.13
C VAL A 281 -17.66 -15.88 -21.85
N GLY A 282 -18.46 -14.84 -21.58
CA GLY A 282 -19.80 -14.69 -22.13
C GLY A 282 -20.32 -13.26 -21.99
N TYR A 283 -21.50 -13.00 -22.57
CA TYR A 283 -22.15 -11.70 -22.44
C TYR A 283 -22.98 -11.64 -21.17
N PHE A 284 -22.56 -10.79 -20.23
CA PHE A 284 -23.26 -10.54 -18.98
C PHE A 284 -23.83 -9.12 -19.01
N ARG A 285 -25.14 -8.97 -18.77
CA ARG A 285 -25.81 -7.65 -18.74
C ARG A 285 -25.53 -6.91 -17.43
N GLY A 286 -25.38 -5.60 -17.48
CA GLY A 286 -25.22 -4.76 -16.28
C GLY A 286 -23.77 -4.56 -15.82
N VAL A 287 -22.79 -5.17 -16.51
CA VAL A 287 -21.35 -4.98 -16.23
C VAL A 287 -20.90 -3.55 -16.60
N GLU A 288 -21.66 -2.89 -17.48
CA GLU A 288 -21.49 -1.48 -17.85
C GLU A 288 -21.78 -0.48 -16.71
N ARG A 289 -22.35 -0.92 -15.59
CA ARG A 289 -22.58 -0.07 -14.41
C ARG A 289 -21.31 -0.06 -13.55
N VAL A 290 -20.36 0.78 -13.94
CA VAL A 290 -19.14 1.04 -13.15
C VAL A 290 -19.54 1.65 -11.80
N ASP A 291 -19.09 1.03 -10.71
CA ASP A 291 -19.28 1.56 -9.36
C ASP A 291 -18.39 2.79 -9.13
N ALA A 292 -18.91 3.79 -8.42
CA ALA A 292 -18.20 5.04 -8.13
C ALA A 292 -17.22 4.90 -6.94
N THR A 293 -17.12 3.71 -6.34
CA THR A 293 -16.21 3.40 -5.22
C THR A 293 -14.83 2.90 -5.66
N VAL A 294 -14.53 2.95 -6.96
CA VAL A 294 -13.27 2.42 -7.52
C VAL A 294 -12.10 3.36 -7.21
N SER A 295 -11.10 2.84 -6.51
CA SER A 295 -9.82 3.51 -6.26
C SER A 295 -9.09 3.79 -7.57
N VAL A 296 -8.50 4.99 -7.71
CA VAL A 296 -7.62 5.30 -8.84
C VAL A 296 -6.22 4.73 -8.60
N PRO A 297 -5.52 4.30 -9.64
CA PRO A 297 -4.19 3.66 -9.54
C PRO A 297 -3.19 4.48 -8.73
N GLU A 298 -3.19 5.80 -8.90
CA GLU A 298 -2.30 6.71 -8.19
C GLU A 298 -2.59 6.72 -6.69
N SER A 299 -3.87 6.70 -6.30
CA SER A 299 -4.27 6.61 -4.89
C SER A 299 -3.91 5.26 -4.28
N TRP A 300 -3.93 4.20 -5.10
CA TRP A 300 -3.66 2.84 -4.64
C TRP A 300 -2.16 2.59 -4.42
N ALA A 301 -1.31 3.11 -5.32
CA ALA A 301 0.14 3.08 -5.15
C ALA A 301 0.57 3.97 -3.97
N LYS A 302 0.01 5.18 -3.88
CA LYS A 302 0.28 6.10 -2.77
C LYS A 302 -0.11 5.52 -1.42
N PHE A 303 -1.23 4.81 -1.32
CA PHE A 303 -1.66 4.16 -0.08
C PHE A 303 -0.61 3.18 0.45
N THR A 304 -0.02 2.38 -0.45
CA THR A 304 1.06 1.45 -0.08
C THR A 304 2.35 2.18 0.28
N ASP A 305 2.72 3.20 -0.50
CA ASP A 305 3.88 4.04 -0.22
C ASP A 305 3.78 4.71 1.16
N ASP A 306 2.63 5.30 1.49
CA ASP A 306 2.36 5.93 2.79
C ASP A 306 2.45 4.91 3.95
N ASN A 307 1.98 3.67 3.74
CA ASN A 307 2.09 2.59 4.73
C ASN A 307 3.54 2.16 4.96
N ILE A 308 4.32 2.00 3.89
CA ILE A 308 5.75 1.68 3.96
C ILE A 308 6.52 2.79 4.67
N LEU A 309 6.28 4.06 4.30
CA LEU A 309 6.93 5.20 4.94
C LEU A 309 6.63 5.29 6.45
N ARG A 310 5.38 5.06 6.84
CA ARG A 310 5.01 4.98 8.25
C ARG A 310 5.75 3.85 8.96
N SER A 311 5.79 2.65 8.36
CA SER A 311 6.54 1.51 8.89
C SER A 311 8.01 1.83 9.10
N GLN A 312 8.67 2.44 8.11
CA GLN A 312 10.07 2.86 8.20
C GLN A 312 10.29 3.88 9.32
N SER A 313 9.34 4.80 9.53
CA SER A 313 9.42 5.79 10.62
C SER A 313 9.34 5.14 12.00
N GLU A 314 8.47 4.14 12.18
CA GLU A 314 8.35 3.38 13.43
C GLU A 314 9.61 2.53 13.67
N ARG A 315 10.15 1.87 12.64
CA ARG A 315 11.42 1.14 12.75
C ARG A 315 12.58 2.04 13.17
N ALA A 316 12.66 3.25 12.61
CA ALA A 316 13.69 4.21 12.98
C ALA A 316 13.54 4.68 14.44
N ALA A 317 12.31 4.88 14.92
CA ALA A 317 12.03 5.21 16.31
C ALA A 317 12.40 4.05 17.26
N SER A 318 12.04 2.81 16.89
CA SER A 318 12.42 1.60 17.62
C SER A 318 13.95 1.43 17.71
N ALA A 319 14.65 1.57 16.59
CA ALA A 319 16.11 1.44 16.56
C ALA A 319 16.79 2.46 17.48
N LYS A 320 16.33 3.71 17.48
CA LYS A 320 16.82 4.75 18.40
C LYS A 320 16.53 4.38 19.86
N LEU A 321 15.33 3.90 20.16
CA LEU A 321 14.98 3.50 21.52
C LEU A 321 15.85 2.34 22.02
N ARG A 322 16.22 1.39 21.15
CA ARG A 322 17.18 0.33 21.51
C ARG A 322 18.52 0.92 21.90
N ASP A 323 19.06 1.84 21.11
CA ASP A 323 20.33 2.50 21.42
C ASP A 323 20.26 3.27 22.76
N ASP A 324 19.16 3.97 23.01
CA ASP A 324 18.92 4.67 24.28
C ASP A 324 18.88 3.70 25.47
N ILE A 325 18.26 2.52 25.32
CA ILE A 325 18.22 1.48 26.36
C ILE A 325 19.61 0.89 26.61
N GLU A 326 20.37 0.59 25.56
CA GLU A 326 21.74 0.07 25.71
C GLU A 326 22.64 1.06 26.46
N ASN A 327 22.56 2.34 26.08
CA ASN A 327 23.29 3.41 26.77
C ASN A 327 22.85 3.52 28.24
N LEU A 328 21.54 3.44 28.51
CA LEU A 328 21.02 3.45 29.87
C LEU A 328 21.57 2.30 30.72
N LEU A 329 21.63 1.09 30.18
CA LEU A 329 22.16 -0.08 30.87
C LEU A 329 23.62 0.12 31.27
N VAL A 330 24.45 0.67 30.37
CA VAL A 330 25.86 0.98 30.66
C VAL A 330 25.98 2.07 31.73
N VAL A 331 25.20 3.15 31.59
CA VAL A 331 25.24 4.28 32.52
C VAL A 331 24.84 3.87 33.94
N THR A 332 23.71 3.17 34.07
CA THR A 332 23.19 2.72 35.38
C THR A 332 24.12 1.70 36.04
N ALA A 333 24.69 0.77 35.26
CA ALA A 333 25.68 -0.17 35.79
C ALA A 333 26.92 0.56 36.35
N ASN A 334 27.43 1.57 35.64
CA ASN A 334 28.57 2.36 36.10
C ASN A 334 28.25 3.22 37.33
N GLU A 335 27.07 3.85 37.38
CA GLU A 335 26.61 4.61 38.56
C GLU A 335 26.55 3.73 39.81
N MET A 336 25.89 2.57 39.72
CA MET A 336 25.78 1.60 40.82
C MET A 336 27.15 1.08 41.23
N TRP A 337 28.01 0.72 40.27
CA TRP A 337 29.37 0.22 40.55
C TRP A 337 30.23 1.26 41.27
N ASN A 338 30.18 2.52 40.84
CA ASN A 338 30.94 3.59 41.48
C ASN A 338 30.46 3.84 42.92
N GLN A 339 29.15 3.79 43.15
CA GLN A 339 28.62 3.97 44.50
C GLN A 339 28.95 2.80 45.42
N PHE A 340 28.85 1.56 44.93
CA PHE A 340 29.30 0.37 45.63
C PHE A 340 30.77 0.47 46.08
N ASN A 341 31.67 0.95 45.21
CA ASN A 341 33.08 1.12 45.57
C ASN A 341 33.29 2.17 46.69
N LYS A 342 32.53 3.27 46.67
CA LYS A 342 32.60 4.30 47.73
C LYS A 342 32.14 3.74 49.08
N VAL A 343 31.07 2.96 49.09
CA VAL A 343 30.54 2.30 50.29
C VAL A 343 31.56 1.29 50.85
N ASN A 344 32.17 0.46 50.00
CA ASN A 344 33.18 -0.49 50.46
C ASN A 344 34.44 0.20 51.00
N LEU A 345 34.85 1.31 50.39
CA LEU A 345 35.96 2.12 50.89
C LEU A 345 35.64 2.72 52.27
N SER A 346 34.44 3.30 52.45
CA SER A 346 34.03 3.85 53.74
C SER A 346 33.95 2.75 54.81
N PHE A 347 33.41 1.57 54.48
CA PHE A 347 33.41 0.42 55.38
C PHE A 347 34.83 0.01 55.78
N THR A 348 35.75 -0.09 54.83
CA THR A 348 37.15 -0.47 55.09
C THR A 348 37.80 0.51 56.08
N ASN A 349 37.62 1.81 55.88
CA ASN A 349 38.12 2.84 56.77
C ASN A 349 37.49 2.74 58.16
N ARG A 350 36.17 2.59 58.25
CA ARG A 350 35.45 2.53 59.53
C ARG A 350 35.79 1.29 60.35
N ILE A 351 36.00 0.15 59.69
CA ILE A 351 36.47 -1.08 60.32
C ILE A 351 37.88 -0.87 60.89
N ALA A 352 38.78 -0.25 60.14
CA ALA A 352 40.14 0.04 60.60
C ALA A 352 40.15 0.99 61.81
N GLU A 353 39.36 2.06 61.78
CA GLU A 353 39.19 2.99 62.92
C GLU A 353 38.65 2.28 64.17
N THR A 354 37.64 1.44 63.99
CA THR A 354 37.02 0.70 65.12
C THR A 354 37.99 -0.32 65.71
N ALA A 355 38.78 -1.00 64.87
CA ALA A 355 39.81 -1.93 65.31
C ALA A 355 40.93 -1.22 66.08
N ASP A 356 41.40 -0.08 65.59
CA ASP A 356 42.41 0.74 66.27
C ASP A 356 41.90 1.27 67.63
N ALA A 357 40.67 1.79 67.68
CA ALA A 357 40.05 2.24 68.92
C ALA A 357 39.94 1.09 69.95
N LYS A 358 39.49 -0.10 69.52
CA LYS A 358 39.46 -1.31 70.37
C LYS A 358 40.85 -1.67 70.91
N ASN A 359 41.87 -1.71 70.04
CA ASN A 359 43.24 -2.05 70.43
C ASN A 359 43.81 -1.05 71.44
N LYS A 360 43.55 0.24 71.26
CA LYS A 360 43.93 1.29 72.21
C LYS A 360 43.26 1.09 73.57
N ILE A 361 41.93 0.89 73.60
CA ILE A 361 41.20 0.63 74.85
C ILE A 361 41.73 -0.62 75.56
N GLN A 362 41.98 -1.70 74.82
CA GLN A 362 42.52 -2.93 75.38
C GLN A 362 43.93 -2.74 75.98
N THR A 363 44.77 -1.93 75.33
CA THR A 363 46.11 -1.58 75.84
C THR A 363 46.02 -0.72 77.10
N HIS A 364 45.03 0.16 77.20
CA HIS A 364 44.79 0.98 78.39
C HIS A 364 44.22 0.17 79.57
N LEU A 365 43.42 -0.86 79.30
CA LEU A 365 42.89 -1.77 80.33
C LEU A 365 43.93 -2.74 80.90
N ALA A 366 45.01 -3.00 80.16
CA ALA A 366 46.09 -3.88 80.58
C ALA A 366 47.15 -3.18 81.46
N LYS A 367 47.02 -1.86 81.67
CA LYS A 367 47.82 -1.07 82.61
C LYS A 367 47.06 -0.90 83.91
#